data_AF-T1HQ32-F1
#
_entry.id   AF-T1HQ32-F1
#
_cell.length_a   1.000
_cell.length_b   1.000
_cell.length_c   1.000
_cell.angle_alpha   90.00
_cell.angle_beta   90.00
_cell.angle_gamma   90.00
#
_symmetry.space_group_name_H-M   'P 1'
#
loop_
_entity.id
_entity.type
_entity.pdbx_description
1 polymer ?
#
loop_
_entity_poly.entity_id
_entity_poly.type
_entity_poly.pdbx_seq_one_letter_code
_entity_poly.pdbx_strand_id
1 'polypeptide(L)'
;KPLVNAGDGTGEHPTQALLDVFTIREEIGTVNGLTITMVGDLKHGRTVHSLARLLTLYNVQLIYVSPPSLGMPKHITDFVSSRGIAQQEMSSLEEALPDSDIVYMTRIQRERFSSQLEYDKACGLLILTPQLMTKAKRKMVVMHPLPRVFEISPELDSDPRAAYFRQAECGMYVRMALLAMLLGEKLNLHVNYQQYQNTIF
;
A
#
# COMPACT_ATOMS: atom_id res chain seq x y z
N LYS A 1 10.48 5.77 -28.67
CA LYS A 1 9.98 4.63 -27.87
C LYS A 1 9.52 5.16 -26.52
N PRO A 2 8.34 4.80 -26.00
CA PRO A 2 7.91 5.21 -24.66
C PRO A 2 8.81 4.60 -23.58
N LEU A 3 9.02 5.34 -22.49
CA LEU A 3 9.77 4.88 -21.31
C LEU A 3 8.81 4.86 -20.11
N VAL A 4 8.79 3.74 -19.39
CA VAL A 4 7.94 3.56 -18.20
C VAL A 4 8.84 3.41 -16.98
N ASN A 5 8.66 4.28 -15.98
CA ASN A 5 9.38 4.17 -14.71
C ASN A 5 8.84 2.99 -13.89
N ALA A 6 9.67 1.97 -13.68
CA ALA A 6 9.38 0.82 -12.82
C ALA A 6 9.93 0.99 -11.39
N GLY A 7 10.35 2.20 -11.02
CA GLY A 7 10.94 2.56 -9.74
C GLY A 7 12.31 3.22 -9.93
N ASP A 8 12.46 4.50 -9.57
CA ASP A 8 13.74 5.22 -9.64
C ASP A 8 14.35 5.43 -8.24
N GLY A 9 15.10 4.44 -7.76
CA GLY A 9 15.83 4.56 -6.49
C GLY A 9 14.90 4.85 -5.31
N THR A 10 15.03 6.05 -4.71
CA THR A 10 14.18 6.55 -3.62
C THR A 10 13.11 7.55 -4.08
N GLY A 11 12.93 7.73 -5.39
CA GLY A 11 11.97 8.67 -5.98
C GLY A 11 10.56 8.10 -6.03
N GLU A 12 10.08 7.81 -7.24
CA GLU A 12 8.70 7.44 -7.52
C GLU A 12 8.59 5.99 -8.02
N HIS A 13 7.44 5.36 -7.82
CA HIS A 13 7.09 4.06 -8.36
C HIS A 13 5.66 4.10 -8.94
N PRO A 14 5.45 4.76 -10.10
CA PRO A 14 4.11 5.12 -10.57
C PRO A 14 3.25 3.89 -10.88
N THR A 15 3.82 2.82 -11.43
CA THR A 15 3.08 1.58 -11.71
C THR A 15 2.63 0.84 -10.45
N GLN A 16 3.36 1.01 -9.33
CA GLN A 16 2.95 0.48 -8.04
C GLN A 16 1.79 1.31 -7.46
N ALA A 17 1.86 2.64 -7.52
CA ALA A 17 0.73 3.46 -7.07
C ALA A 17 -0.55 3.17 -7.86
N LEU A 18 -0.45 2.94 -9.18
CA LEU A 18 -1.59 2.56 -10.01
C LEU A 18 -2.21 1.22 -9.58
N LEU A 19 -1.39 0.19 -9.36
CA LEU A 19 -1.91 -1.11 -8.95
C LEU A 19 -2.46 -1.09 -7.51
N ASP A 20 -1.89 -0.25 -6.65
CA ASP A 20 -2.37 -0.07 -5.29
C ASP A 20 -3.78 0.55 -5.30
N VAL A 21 -3.98 1.66 -6.03
CA VAL A 21 -5.30 2.28 -6.18
C VAL A 21 -6.30 1.35 -6.84
N PHE A 22 -5.87 0.59 -7.86
CA PHE A 22 -6.72 -0.43 -8.48
C PHE A 22 -7.16 -1.48 -7.46
N THR A 23 -6.24 -2.01 -6.66
CA THR A 23 -6.54 -3.00 -5.62
C THR A 23 -7.52 -2.45 -4.58
N ILE A 24 -7.32 -1.21 -4.10
CA ILE A 24 -8.26 -0.56 -3.16
C ILE A 24 -9.67 -0.53 -3.75
N ARG A 25 -9.79 -0.14 -5.02
CA ARG A 25 -11.08 -0.06 -5.70
C ARG A 25 -11.74 -1.43 -5.86
N GLU A 26 -10.98 -2.46 -6.25
CA GLU A 26 -11.53 -3.82 -6.41
C GLU A 26 -11.98 -4.42 -5.08
N GLU A 27 -11.23 -4.22 -4.00
CA GLU A 27 -11.54 -4.81 -2.69
C GLU A 27 -12.69 -4.09 -1.96
N ILE A 28 -12.77 -2.77 -2.07
CA ILE A 28 -13.75 -1.96 -1.32
C ILE A 28 -14.97 -1.56 -2.17
N GLY A 29 -14.79 -1.43 -3.49
CA GLY A 29 -15.76 -0.93 -4.46
C GLY A 29 -15.61 0.57 -4.80
N THR A 30 -14.79 1.30 -4.04
CA THR A 30 -14.50 2.73 -4.25
C THR A 30 -13.17 3.07 -3.60
N VAL A 31 -12.57 4.20 -3.99
CA VAL A 31 -11.42 4.81 -3.31
C VAL A 31 -11.86 6.03 -2.49
N ASN A 32 -13.04 6.60 -2.76
CA ASN A 32 -13.52 7.80 -2.09
C ASN A 32 -14.19 7.48 -0.74
N GLY A 33 -14.05 8.41 0.20
CA GLY A 33 -14.58 8.33 1.56
C GLY A 33 -13.78 7.41 2.48
N LEU A 34 -12.59 6.97 2.07
CA LEU A 34 -11.78 6.01 2.82
C LEU A 34 -10.74 6.70 3.71
N THR A 35 -10.51 6.11 4.87
CA THR A 35 -9.34 6.37 5.71
C THR A 35 -8.26 5.34 5.40
N ILE A 36 -7.11 5.81 4.94
CA ILE A 36 -5.98 4.97 4.51
C ILE A 36 -4.81 5.20 5.46
N THR A 37 -4.44 4.14 6.17
CA THR A 37 -3.35 4.15 7.14
C THR A 37 -2.10 3.57 6.53
N MET A 38 -1.04 4.37 6.44
CA MET A 38 0.27 3.96 5.94
C MET A 38 1.21 3.69 7.11
N VAL A 39 1.84 2.51 7.11
CA VAL A 39 2.53 1.99 8.29
C VAL A 39 3.94 1.55 7.94
N GLY A 40 4.96 1.92 8.74
CA GLY A 40 6.32 1.39 8.61
C GLY A 40 7.38 2.45 8.31
N ASP A 41 8.31 2.17 7.40
CA ASP A 41 9.29 3.15 6.91
C ASP A 41 8.65 4.07 5.88
N LEU A 42 8.07 5.18 6.34
CA LEU A 42 7.42 6.18 5.49
C LEU A 42 8.43 7.17 4.91
N LYS A 43 9.59 7.33 5.54
CA LYS A 43 10.64 8.25 5.10
C LYS A 43 11.28 7.82 3.78
N HIS A 44 11.51 6.53 3.59
CA HIS A 44 12.18 5.99 2.41
C HIS A 44 11.25 5.18 1.49
N GLY A 45 9.99 5.02 1.87
CA GLY A 45 8.99 4.25 1.13
C GLY A 45 8.54 4.91 -0.17
N ARG A 46 9.30 4.77 -1.25
CA ARG A 46 8.92 5.31 -2.58
C ARG A 46 7.50 4.95 -3.03
N THR A 47 7.05 3.73 -2.70
CA THR A 47 5.70 3.26 -3.04
C THR A 47 4.64 4.04 -2.27
N VAL A 48 4.89 4.34 -0.98
CA VAL A 48 3.97 5.14 -0.15
C VAL A 48 3.97 6.60 -0.59
N HIS A 49 5.11 7.14 -1.03
CA HIS A 49 5.18 8.50 -1.56
C HIS A 49 4.32 8.62 -2.82
N SER A 50 4.53 7.73 -3.80
CA SER A 50 3.73 7.72 -5.03
C SER A 50 2.25 7.48 -4.74
N LEU A 51 1.92 6.58 -3.81
CA LEU A 51 0.55 6.29 -3.43
C LEU A 51 -0.11 7.51 -2.76
N ALA A 52 0.55 8.14 -1.79
CA ALA A 52 0.03 9.33 -1.10
C ALA A 52 -0.24 10.47 -2.09
N ARG A 53 0.67 10.69 -3.04
CA ARG A 53 0.48 11.70 -4.10
C ARG A 53 -0.67 11.35 -5.03
N LEU A 54 -0.78 10.09 -5.45
CA LEU A 54 -1.87 9.65 -6.34
C LEU A 54 -3.23 9.71 -5.66
N LEU A 55 -3.29 9.40 -4.36
CA LEU A 55 -4.50 9.46 -3.55
C LEU A 55 -5.07 10.88 -3.42
N THR A 56 -4.28 11.93 -3.67
CA THR A 56 -4.78 13.32 -3.73
C THR A 56 -5.78 13.57 -4.86
N LEU A 57 -5.91 12.64 -5.81
CA LEU A 57 -6.94 12.67 -6.85
C LEU A 57 -8.32 12.14 -6.35
N TYR A 58 -8.39 11.67 -5.12
CA TYR A 58 -9.57 11.08 -4.50
C TYR A 58 -9.93 11.79 -3.20
N ASN A 59 -11.17 11.66 -2.76
CA ASN A 59 -11.60 12.15 -1.45
C ASN A 59 -11.24 11.11 -0.38
N VAL A 60 -10.09 11.26 0.28
CA VAL A 60 -9.60 10.33 1.30
C VAL A 60 -9.08 11.07 2.53
N GLN A 61 -8.81 10.32 3.59
CA GLN A 61 -8.04 10.77 4.76
C GLN A 61 -6.82 9.87 4.92
N LEU A 62 -5.67 10.45 5.25
CA LEU A 62 -4.42 9.70 5.43
C LEU A 62 -4.02 9.67 6.90
N ILE A 63 -3.71 8.48 7.41
CA ILE A 63 -3.09 8.29 8.73
C ILE A 63 -1.68 7.75 8.52
N TYR A 64 -0.72 8.27 9.26
CA TYR A 64 0.68 7.85 9.24
C TYR A 64 1.05 7.21 10.57
N VAL A 65 1.56 5.98 10.52
CA VAL A 65 2.05 5.25 11.69
C VAL A 65 3.49 4.80 11.40
N SER A 66 4.45 5.43 12.06
CA SER A 66 5.86 5.16 11.81
C SER A 66 6.69 5.38 13.06
N PRO A 67 7.88 4.75 13.17
CA PRO A 67 8.84 5.10 14.19
C PRO A 67 9.24 6.59 14.05
N PRO A 68 9.60 7.30 15.14
CA PRO A 68 9.88 8.74 15.10
C PRO A 68 10.92 9.18 14.06
N SER A 69 11.89 8.33 13.74
CA SER A 69 12.96 8.62 12.77
C SER A 69 12.57 8.37 11.31
N LEU A 70 11.41 7.74 11.06
CA LEU A 70 10.98 7.25 9.74
C LEU A 70 9.61 7.82 9.31
N GLY A 71 9.22 8.98 9.84
CA GLY A 71 8.00 9.70 9.44
C GLY A 71 7.95 10.10 7.97
N MET A 72 6.74 10.39 7.49
CA MET A 72 6.51 10.83 6.11
C MET A 72 7.31 12.11 5.82
N PRO A 73 8.06 12.21 4.71
CA PRO A 73 8.85 13.40 4.42
C PRO A 73 7.97 14.65 4.28
N LYS A 74 8.44 15.77 4.83
CA LYS A 74 7.69 17.03 4.85
C LYS A 74 7.22 17.50 3.46
N HIS A 75 8.04 17.33 2.43
CA HIS A 75 7.65 17.72 1.08
C HIS A 75 6.46 16.92 0.52
N ILE A 76 6.26 15.67 0.99
CA ILE A 76 5.09 14.85 0.64
C ILE A 76 3.87 15.33 1.42
N THR A 77 3.99 15.51 2.74
CA THR A 77 2.85 15.96 3.57
C THR A 77 2.40 17.37 3.21
N ASP A 78 3.32 18.26 2.86
CA ASP A 78 3.02 19.61 2.36
C ASP A 78 2.31 19.53 0.99
N PHE A 79 2.74 18.63 0.09
CA PHE A 79 2.05 18.41 -1.19
C PHE A 79 0.62 17.88 -0.99
N VAL A 80 0.43 16.88 -0.13
CA VAL A 80 -0.89 16.32 0.22
C VAL A 80 -1.78 17.39 0.86
N SER A 81 -1.23 18.20 1.75
CA SER A 81 -1.92 19.33 2.40
C SER A 81 -2.36 20.39 1.38
N SER A 82 -1.50 20.72 0.40
CA SER A 82 -1.84 21.65 -0.69
C SER A 82 -3.02 21.20 -1.57
N ARG A 83 -3.39 19.92 -1.49
CA ARG A 83 -4.55 19.32 -2.17
C ARG A 83 -5.80 19.23 -1.29
N GLY A 84 -5.73 19.69 -0.05
CA GLY A 84 -6.86 19.70 0.89
C GLY A 84 -7.18 18.35 1.53
N ILE A 85 -6.25 17.38 1.47
CA ILE A 85 -6.44 16.05 2.07
C ILE A 85 -6.09 16.10 3.56
N ALA A 86 -6.99 15.60 4.40
CA ALA A 86 -6.76 15.50 5.84
C ALA A 86 -5.67 14.45 6.14
N GLN A 87 -4.77 14.80 7.06
CA GLN A 87 -3.63 14.00 7.46
C GLN A 87 -3.55 13.93 8.98
N GLN A 88 -3.23 12.76 9.52
CA GLN A 88 -2.99 12.56 10.94
C GLN A 88 -1.79 11.64 11.16
N GLU A 89 -1.00 11.93 12.19
CA GLU A 89 0.01 11.00 12.70
C GLU A 89 -0.53 10.30 13.95
N MET A 90 -0.29 8.99 14.05
CA MET A 90 -0.66 8.19 15.21
C MET A 90 0.55 7.38 15.69
N SER A 91 0.55 7.04 16.98
CA SER A 91 1.73 6.45 17.64
C SER A 91 1.81 4.93 17.46
N SER A 92 0.68 4.28 17.15
CA SER A 92 0.61 2.82 17.04
C SER A 92 -0.45 2.36 16.05
N LEU A 93 -0.29 1.13 15.57
CA LEU A 93 -1.33 0.42 14.81
C LEU A 93 -2.62 0.27 15.61
N GLU A 94 -2.52 0.05 16.92
CA GLU A 94 -3.67 -0.13 17.81
C GLU A 94 -4.62 1.07 17.79
N GLU A 95 -4.07 2.27 17.79
CA GLU A 95 -4.83 3.53 17.71
C GLU A 95 -5.44 3.74 16.32
N ALA A 96 -4.73 3.36 15.26
CA ALA A 96 -5.16 3.64 13.89
C ALA A 96 -6.18 2.63 13.33
N LEU A 97 -6.10 1.36 13.75
CA LEU A 97 -6.90 0.28 13.19
C LEU A 97 -8.43 0.46 13.27
N PRO A 98 -9.01 1.00 14.37
CA PRO A 98 -10.46 1.20 14.46
C PRO A 98 -11.03 2.09 13.36
N ASP A 99 -10.26 3.07 12.89
CA ASP A 99 -10.68 4.04 11.87
C ASP A 99 -10.23 3.67 10.46
N SER A 100 -9.32 2.71 10.31
CA SER A 100 -8.71 2.34 9.03
C SER A 100 -9.63 1.51 8.14
N ASP A 101 -9.90 1.97 6.91
CA ASP A 101 -10.52 1.14 5.86
C ASP A 101 -9.45 0.38 5.07
N ILE A 102 -8.29 1.00 4.86
CA ILE A 102 -7.10 0.38 4.26
C ILE A 102 -5.93 0.51 5.23
N VAL A 103 -5.23 -0.58 5.48
CA VAL A 103 -3.93 -0.58 6.16
C VAL A 103 -2.86 -0.97 5.15
N TYR A 104 -2.07 0.00 4.74
CA TYR A 104 -0.97 -0.17 3.81
C TYR A 104 0.35 -0.28 4.58
N MET A 105 0.77 -1.53 4.78
CA MET A 105 1.98 -1.86 5.52
C MET A 105 3.22 -1.74 4.63
N THR A 106 4.34 -1.28 5.19
CA THR A 106 5.65 -1.33 4.57
C THR A 106 6.69 -1.98 5.47
N ARG A 107 7.71 -2.51 4.82
CA ARG A 107 8.86 -3.10 5.47
C ARG A 107 9.71 -2.04 6.18
N ILE A 108 10.11 -2.34 7.42
CA ILE A 108 11.17 -1.61 8.12
C ILE A 108 12.53 -2.19 7.72
N GLN A 109 13.40 -1.34 7.19
CA GLN A 109 14.73 -1.73 6.71
C GLN A 109 15.78 -1.65 7.82
N ARG A 110 16.43 -2.77 8.16
CA ARG A 110 17.48 -2.85 9.21
C ARG A 110 18.63 -1.89 8.94
N GLU A 111 19.02 -1.78 7.68
CA GLU A 111 20.11 -0.94 7.18
C GLU A 111 19.90 0.57 7.41
N ARG A 112 18.70 0.99 7.85
CA ARG A 112 18.38 2.40 8.15
C ARG A 112 18.63 2.80 9.60
N PHE A 113 18.96 1.84 10.45
CA PHE A 113 19.15 2.06 11.88
C PHE A 113 20.63 2.01 12.26
N SER A 114 21.01 2.88 13.18
CA SER A 114 22.39 2.97 13.68
C SER A 114 22.76 1.82 14.61
N SER A 115 21.75 1.21 15.24
CA SER A 115 21.92 0.12 16.18
C SER A 115 20.80 -0.91 16.07
N GLN A 116 21.11 -2.14 16.47
CA GLN A 116 20.16 -3.25 16.56
C GLN A 116 18.99 -2.94 17.49
N LEU A 117 19.28 -2.27 18.62
CA LEU A 117 18.29 -1.94 19.64
C LEU A 117 17.22 -0.97 19.13
N GLU A 118 17.62 0.06 18.36
CA GLU A 118 16.66 0.99 17.75
C GLU A 118 15.76 0.29 16.72
N TYR A 119 16.37 -0.59 15.92
CA TYR A 119 15.62 -1.39 14.96
C TYR A 119 14.60 -2.30 15.66
N ASP A 120 15.00 -3.06 16.67
CA ASP A 120 14.10 -4.01 17.34
C ASP A 120 12.93 -3.29 18.04
N LYS A 121 13.19 -2.11 18.62
CA LYS A 121 12.13 -1.25 19.17
C LYS A 121 11.16 -0.76 18.10
N ALA A 122 11.67 -0.30 16.95
CA ALA A 122 10.84 0.13 15.82
C ALA A 122 9.98 -1.02 15.26
N CYS A 123 10.57 -2.21 15.18
CA CYS A 123 9.91 -3.41 14.69
C CYS A 123 8.78 -3.86 15.61
N GLY A 124 9.05 -3.98 16.91
CA GLY A 124 8.09 -4.52 17.89
C GLY A 124 6.77 -3.74 17.98
N LEU A 125 6.76 -2.46 17.61
CA LEU A 125 5.57 -1.60 17.66
C LEU A 125 4.68 -1.71 16.41
N LEU A 126 5.20 -2.28 15.32
CA LEU A 126 4.58 -2.20 13.98
C LEU A 126 4.34 -3.58 13.35
N ILE A 127 4.19 -4.61 14.18
CA ILE A 127 3.82 -5.95 13.73
C ILE A 127 2.31 -6.09 13.73
N LEU A 128 1.74 -6.38 12.56
CA LEU A 128 0.34 -6.71 12.42
C LEU A 128 0.11 -8.19 12.75
N THR A 129 -0.69 -8.45 13.79
CA THR A 129 -0.99 -9.80 14.29
C THR A 129 -2.50 -10.09 14.25
N PRO A 130 -2.93 -11.36 14.26
CA PRO A 130 -4.35 -11.71 14.39
C PRO A 130 -5.03 -11.08 15.60
N GLN A 131 -4.33 -10.99 16.73
CA GLN A 131 -4.83 -10.36 17.95
C GLN A 131 -5.12 -8.88 17.73
N LEU A 132 -4.21 -8.17 17.06
CA LEU A 132 -4.39 -6.75 16.76
C LEU A 132 -5.52 -6.52 15.74
N MET A 133 -5.65 -7.43 14.77
CA MET A 133 -6.71 -7.43 13.76
C MET A 133 -8.13 -7.67 14.32
N THR A 134 -8.27 -8.01 15.61
CA THR A 134 -9.58 -8.02 16.30
C THR A 134 -10.14 -6.63 16.55
N LYS A 135 -9.28 -5.60 16.58
CA LYS A 135 -9.66 -4.18 16.77
C LYS A 135 -10.01 -3.49 15.45
N ALA A 136 -9.70 -4.12 14.32
CA ALA A 136 -9.97 -3.59 13.00
C ALA A 136 -11.45 -3.65 12.63
N LYS A 137 -11.86 -2.76 11.72
CA LYS A 137 -13.16 -2.86 11.06
C LYS A 137 -13.35 -4.23 10.42
N ARG A 138 -14.61 -4.68 10.36
CA ARG A 138 -14.99 -5.90 9.62
C ARG A 138 -14.77 -5.73 8.12
N LYS A 139 -15.13 -4.56 7.58
CA LYS A 139 -14.91 -4.19 6.18
C LYS A 139 -13.68 -3.29 6.10
N MET A 140 -12.51 -3.92 5.95
CA MET A 140 -11.21 -3.26 5.85
C MET A 140 -10.25 -4.21 5.13
N VAL A 141 -9.18 -3.66 4.54
CA VAL A 141 -8.22 -4.42 3.74
C VAL A 141 -6.80 -4.12 4.19
N VAL A 142 -5.98 -5.16 4.28
CA VAL A 142 -4.54 -5.07 4.54
C VAL A 142 -3.78 -5.25 3.23
N MET A 143 -2.98 -4.26 2.88
CA MET A 143 -2.14 -4.22 1.68
C MET A 143 -0.66 -4.12 2.06
N HIS A 144 0.21 -4.63 1.19
CA HIS A 144 1.66 -4.57 1.37
C HIS A 144 2.34 -4.71 0.00
N PRO A 145 3.28 -3.82 -0.37
CA PRO A 145 3.91 -3.85 -1.70
C PRO A 145 4.82 -5.07 -1.93
N LEU A 146 5.16 -5.79 -0.85
CA LEU A 146 6.05 -6.95 -0.80
C LEU A 146 7.52 -6.61 -1.20
N PRO A 147 8.50 -7.45 -0.83
CA PRO A 147 8.41 -8.59 0.09
C PRO A 147 8.20 -8.14 1.54
N ARG A 148 7.47 -8.95 2.32
CA ARG A 148 7.37 -8.77 3.78
C ARG A 148 8.45 -9.56 4.51
N VAL A 149 8.79 -9.19 5.75
CA VAL A 149 9.73 -9.94 6.60
C VAL A 149 9.06 -10.47 7.87
N PHE A 150 8.61 -9.57 8.75
CA PHE A 150 7.98 -9.91 10.04
C PHE A 150 6.86 -8.93 10.41
N GLU A 151 6.75 -7.80 9.71
CA GLU A 151 5.78 -6.74 9.93
C GLU A 151 4.32 -7.20 9.75
N ILE A 152 4.09 -8.33 9.07
CA ILE A 152 2.79 -8.99 9.00
C ILE A 152 2.99 -10.46 9.40
N SER A 153 2.28 -10.90 10.44
CA SER A 153 2.29 -12.30 10.86
C SER A 153 1.78 -13.21 9.73
N PRO A 154 2.47 -14.33 9.41
CA PRO A 154 1.99 -15.31 8.43
C PRO A 154 0.63 -15.91 8.77
N GLU A 155 0.21 -15.88 10.04
CA GLU A 155 -1.12 -16.35 10.46
C GLU A 155 -2.26 -15.52 9.81
N LEU A 156 -1.96 -14.28 9.38
CA LEU A 156 -2.92 -13.42 8.70
C LEU A 156 -3.14 -13.79 7.23
N ASP A 157 -2.38 -14.74 6.66
CA ASP A 157 -2.54 -15.14 5.25
C ASP A 157 -3.91 -15.74 4.97
N SER A 158 -4.53 -16.31 5.99
CA SER A 158 -5.89 -16.88 5.93
C SER A 158 -7.00 -15.87 6.23
N ASP A 159 -6.66 -14.65 6.69
CA ASP A 159 -7.66 -13.61 6.93
C ASP A 159 -8.17 -13.08 5.58
N PRO A 160 -9.49 -13.06 5.33
CA PRO A 160 -10.04 -12.58 4.05
C PRO A 160 -9.65 -11.12 3.73
N ARG A 161 -9.35 -10.32 4.75
CA ARG A 161 -8.93 -8.92 4.62
C ARG A 161 -7.48 -8.78 4.17
N ALA A 162 -6.68 -9.84 4.23
CA ALA A 162 -5.31 -9.84 3.73
C ALA A 162 -5.31 -9.89 2.18
N ALA A 163 -4.99 -8.76 1.55
CA ALA A 163 -5.06 -8.61 0.10
C ALA A 163 -3.70 -8.51 -0.59
N TYR A 164 -2.57 -8.53 0.13
CA TYR A 164 -1.23 -8.32 -0.46
C TYR A 164 -0.85 -9.32 -1.58
N PHE A 165 -1.39 -10.55 -1.58
CA PHE A 165 -1.22 -11.47 -2.72
C PHE A 165 -2.13 -11.12 -3.91
N ARG A 166 -3.41 -10.76 -3.65
CA ARG A 166 -4.33 -10.28 -4.69
C ARG A 166 -3.86 -8.97 -5.31
N GLN A 167 -3.25 -8.11 -4.51
CA GLN A 167 -2.58 -6.87 -4.92
C GLN A 167 -1.42 -7.16 -5.89
N ALA A 168 -0.59 -8.17 -5.60
CA ALA A 168 0.48 -8.57 -6.51
C ALA A 168 -0.07 -9.05 -7.87
N GLU A 169 -1.17 -9.81 -7.87
CA GLU A 169 -1.88 -10.23 -9.09
C GLU A 169 -2.47 -9.04 -9.86
N CYS A 170 -3.10 -8.09 -9.16
CA CYS A 170 -3.57 -6.82 -9.75
C CYS A 170 -2.43 -6.08 -10.48
N GLY A 171 -1.22 -6.16 -9.95
CA GLY A 171 -0.02 -5.62 -10.59
C GLY A 171 0.28 -6.16 -11.99
N MET A 172 -0.05 -7.43 -12.26
CA MET A 172 0.08 -8.01 -13.60
C MET A 172 -0.91 -7.34 -14.56
N TYR A 173 -2.19 -7.32 -14.21
CA TYR A 173 -3.25 -6.78 -15.07
C TYR A 173 -3.08 -5.28 -15.35
N VAL A 174 -2.72 -4.49 -14.34
CA VAL A 174 -2.48 -3.05 -14.49
C VAL A 174 -1.32 -2.77 -15.44
N ARG A 175 -0.23 -3.54 -15.34
CA ARG A 175 0.93 -3.39 -16.22
C ARG A 175 0.63 -3.86 -17.65
N MET A 176 -0.16 -4.93 -17.82
CA MET A 176 -0.65 -5.36 -19.14
C MET A 176 -1.47 -4.25 -19.81
N ALA A 177 -2.43 -3.66 -19.08
CA ALA A 177 -3.25 -2.56 -19.57
C ALA A 177 -2.38 -1.34 -19.95
N LEU A 178 -1.42 -0.97 -19.10
CA LEU A 178 -0.51 0.14 -19.37
C LEU A 178 0.30 -0.07 -20.66
N LEU A 179 0.85 -1.28 -20.86
CA LEU A 179 1.62 -1.61 -22.07
C LEU A 179 0.74 -1.56 -23.33
N ALA A 180 -0.46 -2.16 -23.28
CA ALA A 180 -1.39 -2.13 -24.40
C ALA A 180 -1.79 -0.69 -24.79
N MET A 181 -2.08 0.17 -23.81
CA MET A 181 -2.38 1.58 -24.03
C MET A 181 -1.21 2.34 -24.68
N LEU A 182 0.02 2.11 -24.22
CA LEU A 182 1.22 2.78 -24.75
C LEU A 182 1.59 2.33 -26.17
N LEU A 183 1.23 1.10 -26.54
CA LEU A 183 1.46 0.55 -27.88
C LEU A 183 0.32 0.87 -28.86
N GLY A 184 -0.73 1.56 -28.41
CA GLY A 184 -1.87 1.95 -29.24
C GLY A 184 -2.79 0.78 -29.60
N GLU A 185 -2.72 -0.33 -28.86
CA GLU A 185 -3.64 -1.44 -29.06
C GLU A 185 -5.01 -1.13 -28.44
N LYS A 186 -6.09 -1.38 -29.18
CA LYS A 186 -7.43 -1.43 -28.59
C LYS A 186 -7.47 -2.66 -27.70
N LEU A 187 -7.56 -2.45 -26.38
CA LEU A 187 -7.85 -3.50 -25.41
C LEU A 187 -9.23 -4.12 -25.69
N ASN A 188 -9.28 -5.15 -26.54
CA ASN A 188 -10.44 -6.02 -26.69
C ASN A 188 -10.49 -6.95 -25.48
N LEU A 189 -10.94 -6.42 -24.34
CA LEU A 189 -11.12 -7.17 -23.09
C LEU A 189 -12.36 -8.07 -23.14
N HIS A 190 -12.46 -8.95 -24.15
CA HIS A 190 -13.28 -10.16 -24.05
C HIS A 190 -12.48 -11.21 -23.28
N VAL A 191 -12.23 -10.95 -21.99
CA VAL A 191 -11.63 -11.93 -21.10
C VAL A 191 -12.75 -12.86 -20.64
N ASN A 192 -12.85 -14.02 -21.29
CA ASN A 192 -13.72 -15.09 -20.85
C ASN A 192 -13.07 -15.73 -19.60
N TYR A 193 -13.48 -15.28 -18.40
CA TYR A 193 -12.90 -15.71 -17.12
C TYR A 193 -12.86 -17.24 -16.94
N GLN A 194 -13.71 -17.98 -17.64
CA GLN A 194 -13.73 -19.45 -17.60
C GLN A 194 -12.60 -20.13 -18.38
N GLN A 195 -11.91 -19.45 -19.29
CA GLN A 195 -10.91 -20.08 -20.16
C GLN A 195 -9.51 -20.17 -19.52
N TYR A 196 -9.19 -19.29 -18.55
CA TYR A 196 -7.87 -19.25 -17.90
C TYR A 196 -7.67 -20.27 -16.77
N GLN A 197 -8.73 -20.91 -16.25
CA GLN A 197 -8.57 -21.98 -15.26
C GLN A 197 -8.06 -23.31 -15.86
N ASN A 198 -8.07 -23.46 -17.19
CA ASN A 198 -7.70 -24.71 -17.85
C ASN A 198 -6.31 -24.71 -18.50
N THR A 199 -5.43 -23.74 -18.19
CA THR A 199 -4.10 -23.67 -18.85
C THR A 199 -2.93 -23.49 -17.89
N ILE A 200 -3.16 -23.53 -16.58
CA ILE A 200 -2.08 -23.69 -15.60
C ILE A 200 -2.51 -24.71 -14.56
N PHE A 201 -2.52 -25.99 -14.97
CA PHE A 201 -2.15 -27.18 -14.21
C PHE A 201 -1.97 -28.34 -15.22
#